data_AF-A0A1Y4KX15-F1
#
_entry.id   AF-A0A1Y4KX15-F1
#
_cell.length_a   1.000
_cell.length_b   1.000
_cell.length_c   1.000
_cell.angle_alpha   90.00
_cell.angle_beta   90.00
_cell.angle_gamma   90.00
#
_symmetry.space_group_name_H-M   'P 1'
#
loop_
_entity.id
_entity.type
_entity.pdbx_description
1 polymer ?
#
loop_
_entity_poly.entity_id
_entity_poly.type
_entity_poly.pdbx_seq_one_letter_code
_entity_poly.pdbx_strand_id
1 'polypeptide(L)'
;MGYSTSVYLQIRDWNYWWNVYQFGGAEPSVPQGAEFSLTFDQDGEAFYFAFDFYNLSALRQFCSAESEAFVEPDHPDRPLFLNLAEQLLAGKREFFIGALYYENPAPSLALCNRPLSEKETLFDRKSLPAAPYYAVVFLREDRPLTPEVLISWVERLAPALLGKTLSCRLGWSPSRETALRSYQEEGSPWST
;
A
#
# COMPACT_ATOMS: atom_id res chain seq x y z
N MET A 1 6.75 -11.01 -26.73
CA MET A 1 5.55 -11.01 -25.86
C MET A 1 5.97 -11.59 -24.52
N GLY A 2 6.13 -10.74 -23.50
CA GLY A 2 6.48 -11.22 -22.16
C GLY A 2 5.28 -11.90 -21.52
N TYR A 3 5.48 -13.06 -20.92
CA TYR A 3 4.43 -13.75 -20.17
C TYR A 3 4.09 -12.91 -18.92
N SER A 4 2.80 -12.57 -18.74
CA SER A 4 2.32 -11.92 -17.52
C SER A 4 2.16 -12.97 -16.42
N THR A 5 2.63 -12.68 -15.22
CA THR A 5 2.49 -13.59 -14.07
C THR A 5 1.17 -13.32 -13.36
N SER A 6 0.31 -14.32 -13.23
CA SER A 6 -0.94 -14.20 -12.49
C SER A 6 -0.68 -14.16 -10.99
N VAL A 7 -1.31 -13.21 -10.30
CA VAL A 7 -1.27 -13.08 -8.83
C VAL A 7 -2.65 -12.70 -8.30
N TYR A 8 -2.87 -12.98 -7.01
CA TYR A 8 -4.07 -12.61 -6.28
C TYR A 8 -3.75 -11.57 -5.22
N LEU A 9 -4.56 -10.51 -5.17
CA LEU A 9 -4.52 -9.47 -4.17
C LEU A 9 -5.39 -9.89 -2.98
N GLN A 10 -4.79 -9.92 -1.80
CA GLN A 10 -5.40 -10.40 -0.56
C GLN A 10 -5.52 -9.25 0.43
N ILE A 11 -6.76 -8.87 0.76
CA ILE A 11 -7.05 -7.87 1.80
C ILE A 11 -7.81 -8.55 2.93
N ARG A 12 -7.15 -8.67 4.09
CA ARG A 12 -7.69 -9.36 5.27
C ARG A 12 -8.23 -8.42 6.34
N ASP A 13 -7.91 -7.13 6.25
CA ASP A 13 -8.40 -6.13 7.20
C ASP A 13 -9.88 -5.78 6.97
N TRP A 14 -10.69 -5.95 8.01
CA TRP A 14 -12.11 -5.60 7.99
C TRP A 14 -12.35 -4.09 7.89
N ASN A 15 -11.48 -3.25 8.48
CA ASN A 15 -11.63 -1.79 8.39
C ASN A 15 -11.61 -1.33 6.94
N TYR A 16 -10.75 -1.91 6.11
CA TYR A 16 -10.74 -1.66 4.68
C TYR A 16 -12.11 -1.97 4.04
N TRP A 17 -12.68 -3.15 4.32
CA TRP A 17 -13.96 -3.55 3.73
C TRP A 17 -15.12 -2.71 4.24
N TRP A 18 -15.12 -2.33 5.53
CA TRP A 18 -16.11 -1.40 6.08
C TRP A 18 -16.04 -0.04 5.37
N ASN A 19 -14.83 0.43 5.06
CA ASN A 19 -14.61 1.65 4.31
C ASN A 19 -15.07 1.53 2.84
N VAL A 20 -14.77 0.41 2.17
CA VAL A 20 -15.26 0.14 0.81
C VAL A 20 -16.79 0.18 0.75
N TYR A 21 -17.46 -0.39 1.76
CA TYR A 21 -18.93 -0.40 1.84
C TYR A 21 -19.53 0.83 2.54
N GLN A 22 -18.69 1.78 2.96
CA GLN A 22 -19.06 3.05 3.59
C GLN A 22 -19.93 2.88 4.84
N PHE A 23 -19.54 1.96 5.72
CA PHE A 23 -20.10 1.89 7.08
C PHE A 23 -19.43 2.92 7.99
N GLY A 24 -20.17 3.55 8.91
CA GLY A 24 -19.58 4.49 9.89
C GLY A 24 -20.22 5.87 10.05
N GLY A 25 -21.28 6.21 9.30
CA GLY A 25 -22.04 7.45 9.52
C GLY A 25 -21.67 8.62 8.61
N ALA A 26 -21.81 9.86 9.11
CA ALA A 26 -22.14 11.06 8.33
C ALA A 26 -21.15 11.52 7.24
N GLU A 27 -19.92 10.99 7.20
CA GLU A 27 -18.98 11.19 6.09
C GLU A 27 -18.58 9.83 5.48
N PRO A 28 -18.41 9.73 4.14
CA PRO A 28 -17.94 8.50 3.52
C PRO A 28 -16.55 8.14 4.05
N SER A 29 -16.46 7.08 4.85
CA SER A 29 -15.21 6.46 5.26
C SER A 29 -14.63 5.71 4.06
N VAL A 30 -14.05 6.42 3.09
CA VAL A 30 -13.47 5.78 1.90
C VAL A 30 -12.05 5.30 2.18
N PRO A 31 -11.59 4.18 1.60
CA PRO A 31 -10.24 3.68 1.83
C PRO A 31 -9.20 4.64 1.26
N GLN A 32 -8.45 5.32 2.12
CA GLN A 32 -7.34 6.20 1.74
C GLN A 32 -5.98 5.49 1.82
N GLY A 33 -5.94 4.43 2.63
CA GLY A 33 -4.86 3.47 2.75
C GLY A 33 -5.38 2.04 2.57
N ALA A 34 -4.53 1.13 2.13
CA ALA A 34 -4.83 -0.30 2.08
C ALA A 34 -3.56 -1.13 2.30
N GLU A 35 -3.59 -1.99 3.32
CA GLU A 35 -2.63 -3.07 3.53
C GLU A 35 -3.13 -4.33 2.81
N PHE A 36 -2.28 -4.93 1.97
CA PHE A 36 -2.61 -6.16 1.26
C PHE A 36 -1.37 -6.96 0.91
N SER A 37 -1.57 -8.26 0.65
CA SER A 37 -0.54 -9.12 0.09
C SER A 37 -0.87 -9.59 -1.32
N LEU A 38 0.17 -9.90 -2.08
CA LEU A 38 0.09 -10.58 -3.35
C LEU A 38 0.47 -12.04 -3.13
N THR A 39 -0.31 -12.95 -3.70
CA THR A 39 -0.09 -14.40 -3.61
C THR A 39 -0.19 -15.04 -4.98
N PHE A 40 0.45 -16.19 -5.18
CA PHE A 40 0.37 -16.92 -6.44
C PHE A 40 -0.90 -17.78 -6.56
N ASP A 41 -1.49 -18.12 -5.43
CA ASP A 41 -2.75 -18.85 -5.29
C ASP A 41 -3.87 -17.93 -4.77
N GLN A 42 -5.12 -18.35 -4.99
CA GLN A 42 -6.29 -17.58 -4.61
C GLN A 42 -6.55 -17.59 -3.10
N ASP A 43 -6.18 -18.66 -2.40
CA ASP A 43 -6.46 -18.87 -0.97
C ASP A 43 -5.53 -18.03 -0.07
N GLY A 44 -4.38 -17.61 -0.63
CA GLY A 44 -3.43 -16.71 0.00
C GLY A 44 -2.28 -17.42 0.71
N GLU A 45 -2.00 -18.67 0.39
CA GLU A 45 -1.00 -19.51 1.07
C GLU A 45 0.41 -19.37 0.45
N ALA A 46 0.50 -19.17 -0.86
CA ALA A 46 1.73 -18.97 -1.61
C ALA A 46 2.04 -17.46 -1.70
N PHE A 47 2.53 -16.92 -0.59
CA PHE A 47 2.97 -15.52 -0.48
C PHE A 47 3.97 -15.13 -1.57
N TYR A 48 3.77 -13.93 -2.14
CA TYR A 48 4.71 -13.32 -3.06
C TYR A 48 5.34 -12.03 -2.50
N PHE A 49 4.52 -11.03 -2.18
CA PHE A 49 4.99 -9.73 -1.68
C PHE A 49 3.83 -8.97 -1.03
N ALA A 50 4.08 -8.12 -0.04
CA ALA A 50 3.04 -7.30 0.57
C ALA A 50 3.25 -5.79 0.35
N PHE A 51 2.15 -5.04 0.34
CA PHE A 51 2.15 -3.60 0.15
C PHE A 51 1.21 -2.91 1.13
N ASP A 52 1.64 -1.74 1.57
CA ASP A 52 0.76 -0.67 2.01
C ASP A 52 0.70 0.39 0.93
N PHE A 53 -0.48 0.63 0.39
CA PHE A 53 -0.70 1.76 -0.51
C PHE A 53 -1.41 2.89 0.21
N TYR A 54 -0.91 4.11 0.04
CA TYR A 54 -1.53 5.33 0.53
C TYR A 54 -1.75 6.33 -0.61
N ASN A 55 -2.95 6.88 -0.70
CA ASN A 55 -3.30 7.87 -1.71
C ASN A 55 -2.93 9.30 -1.27
N LEU A 56 -3.22 10.30 -2.11
CA LEU A 56 -2.89 11.70 -1.81
C LEU A 56 -3.66 12.26 -0.61
N SER A 57 -4.86 11.75 -0.30
CA SER A 57 -5.59 12.17 0.90
C SER A 57 -4.89 11.68 2.16
N ALA A 58 -4.51 10.41 2.22
CA ALA A 58 -3.73 9.86 3.33
C ALA A 58 -2.38 10.58 3.48
N LEU A 59 -1.69 10.86 2.36
CA LEU A 59 -0.43 11.60 2.40
C LEU A 59 -0.58 13.00 3.02
N ARG A 60 -1.66 13.74 2.69
CA ARG A 60 -1.92 15.06 3.28
C ARG A 60 -2.12 14.97 4.79
N GLN A 61 -2.78 13.91 5.28
CA GLN A 61 -2.91 13.64 6.71
C GLN A 61 -1.53 13.40 7.33
N PHE A 62 -0.72 12.48 6.80
CA PHE A 62 0.62 12.22 7.35
C PHE A 62 1.57 13.42 7.33
N CYS A 63 1.32 14.42 6.49
CA CYS A 63 2.07 15.68 6.47
C CYS A 63 1.52 16.73 7.45
N SER A 64 0.29 16.58 7.93
CA SER A 64 -0.36 17.52 8.85
C SER A 64 0.25 17.45 10.24
N ALA A 65 0.21 18.56 10.97
CA ALA A 65 0.58 18.63 12.38
C ALA A 65 -0.54 18.15 13.33
N GLU A 66 -1.74 17.96 12.81
CA GLU A 66 -2.95 17.63 13.59
C GLU A 66 -3.25 16.12 13.64
N SER A 67 -2.47 15.31 12.94
CA SER A 67 -2.63 13.86 12.88
C SER A 67 -1.30 13.15 13.15
N GLU A 68 -1.39 11.85 13.43
CA GLU A 68 -0.22 10.99 13.59
C GLU A 68 0.65 11.05 12.32
N ALA A 69 1.94 11.36 12.53
CA ALA A 69 2.87 11.52 11.43
C ALA A 69 3.41 10.16 11.00
N PHE A 70 3.43 9.89 9.68
CA PHE A 70 4.05 8.66 9.15
C PHE A 70 5.56 8.59 9.46
N VAL A 71 6.24 9.74 9.41
CA VAL A 71 7.63 9.88 9.86
C VAL A 71 7.64 10.90 10.99
N GLU A 72 8.15 10.54 12.17
CA GLU A 72 8.18 11.44 13.32
C GLU A 72 8.87 12.79 13.02
N PRO A 73 8.43 13.91 13.61
CA PRO A 73 9.00 15.24 13.33
C PRO A 73 10.50 15.37 13.56
N ASP A 74 11.05 14.61 14.51
CA ASP A 74 12.47 14.59 14.88
C ASP A 74 13.29 13.51 14.14
N HIS A 75 12.64 12.66 13.34
CA HIS A 75 13.32 11.61 12.60
C HIS A 75 14.18 12.17 11.45
N PRO A 76 15.41 11.66 11.22
CA PRO A 76 16.32 12.20 10.20
C PRO A 76 15.78 12.16 8.76
N ASP A 77 14.87 11.22 8.46
CA ASP A 77 14.24 11.13 7.13
C ASP A 77 13.09 12.12 6.92
N ARG A 78 12.63 12.85 7.95
CA ARG A 78 11.47 13.76 7.87
C ARG A 78 11.63 14.82 6.76
N PRO A 79 12.76 15.52 6.60
CA PRO A 79 12.91 16.50 5.53
C PRO A 79 12.80 15.88 4.13
N LEU A 80 13.36 14.67 3.95
CA LEU A 80 13.27 13.94 2.68
C LEU A 80 11.83 13.49 2.42
N PHE A 81 11.15 12.97 3.43
CA PHE A 81 9.74 12.56 3.33
C PHE A 81 8.86 13.73 2.87
N LEU A 82 8.97 14.90 3.49
CA LEU A 82 8.20 16.08 3.11
C LEU A 82 8.51 16.55 1.68
N ASN A 83 9.77 16.46 1.25
CA ASN A 83 10.15 16.79 -0.12
C ASN A 83 9.56 15.81 -1.15
N LEU A 84 9.57 14.51 -0.84
CA LEU A 84 8.95 13.49 -1.69
C LEU A 84 7.43 13.68 -1.76
N ALA A 85 6.80 14.02 -0.63
CA ALA A 85 5.38 14.32 -0.55
C ALA A 85 5.00 15.53 -1.41
N GLU A 86 5.76 16.63 -1.32
CA GLU A 86 5.56 17.82 -2.14
C GLU A 86 5.68 17.50 -3.63
N GLN A 87 6.69 16.71 -4.03
CA GLN A 87 6.84 16.30 -5.42
C GLN A 87 5.67 15.44 -5.92
N LEU A 88 5.15 14.55 -5.08
CA LEU A 88 3.99 13.71 -5.42
C LEU A 88 2.72 14.57 -5.60
N LEU A 89 2.47 15.48 -4.65
CA LEU A 89 1.34 16.42 -4.69
C LEU A 89 1.40 17.38 -5.88
N ALA A 90 2.61 17.82 -6.26
CA ALA A 90 2.84 18.66 -7.42
C ALA A 90 2.80 17.90 -8.76
N GLY A 91 2.58 16.59 -8.75
CA GLY A 91 2.56 15.76 -9.95
C GLY A 91 3.91 15.57 -10.63
N LYS A 92 5.02 15.82 -9.92
CA LYS A 92 6.39 15.65 -10.45
C LYS A 92 6.84 14.18 -10.45
N ARG A 93 6.10 13.30 -9.78
CA ARG A 93 6.31 11.84 -9.73
C ARG A 93 4.97 11.12 -9.57
N GLU A 94 4.91 9.86 -9.98
CA GLU A 94 3.70 9.04 -9.87
C GLU A 94 3.58 8.31 -8.53
N PHE A 95 4.71 8.01 -7.87
CA PHE A 95 4.75 7.37 -6.56
C PHE A 95 6.09 7.62 -5.86
N PHE A 96 6.18 7.32 -4.57
CA PHE A 96 7.45 7.11 -3.87
C PHE A 96 7.30 6.02 -2.80
N ILE A 97 8.42 5.45 -2.36
CA ILE A 97 8.42 4.37 -1.37
C ILE A 97 8.65 4.98 0.01
N GLY A 98 7.68 4.83 0.90
CA GLY A 98 7.74 5.33 2.28
C GLY A 98 8.61 4.46 3.17
N ALA A 99 8.61 3.14 2.97
CA ALA A 99 9.40 2.20 3.74
C ALA A 99 9.57 0.88 2.98
N LEU A 100 10.64 0.15 3.30
CA LEU A 100 10.87 -1.22 2.86
C LEU A 100 11.22 -2.05 4.10
N TYR A 101 10.59 -3.21 4.26
CA TYR A 101 10.77 -4.05 5.44
C TYR A 101 11.57 -5.30 5.09
N TYR A 102 12.55 -5.56 5.95
CA TYR A 102 13.54 -6.64 5.88
C TYR A 102 13.56 -7.37 7.24
N GLU A 103 14.30 -8.46 7.33
CA GLU A 103 14.49 -9.16 8.61
C GLU A 103 15.27 -8.30 9.64
N ASN A 104 16.28 -7.51 9.24
CA ASN A 104 16.92 -6.40 9.98
C ASN A 104 18.16 -5.89 9.19
N PRO A 105 18.55 -4.60 9.22
CA PRO A 105 17.82 -3.41 9.67
C PRO A 105 16.94 -2.76 8.60
N ALA A 106 15.96 -1.96 9.04
CA ALA A 106 15.16 -1.13 8.16
C ALA A 106 16.05 -0.08 7.47
N PRO A 107 15.97 0.08 6.14
CA PRO A 107 16.76 1.05 5.41
C PRO A 107 16.24 2.47 5.59
N SER A 108 17.12 3.46 5.37
CA SER A 108 16.71 4.86 5.31
C SER A 108 15.83 5.14 4.10
N LEU A 109 15.01 6.19 4.21
CA LEU A 109 14.13 6.64 3.13
C LEU A 109 14.90 7.00 1.85
N ALA A 110 16.14 7.48 1.99
CA ALA A 110 17.04 7.74 0.87
C ALA A 110 17.38 6.46 0.09
N LEU A 111 17.66 5.35 0.79
CA LEU A 111 17.91 4.06 0.14
C LEU A 111 16.63 3.50 -0.50
N CYS A 112 15.48 3.69 0.16
CA CYS A 112 14.15 3.38 -0.37
C CYS A 112 13.78 4.19 -1.62
N ASN A 113 14.43 5.31 -1.93
CA ASN A 113 14.09 6.12 -3.09
C ASN A 113 15.27 6.31 -4.06
N ARG A 114 16.34 5.53 -3.90
CA ARG A 114 17.42 5.46 -4.88
C ARG A 114 16.85 5.00 -6.23
N PRO A 115 17.13 5.70 -7.34
CA PRO A 115 16.68 5.28 -8.66
C PRO A 115 17.07 3.83 -8.94
N LEU A 116 16.10 3.04 -9.43
CA LEU A 116 16.35 1.69 -9.92
C LEU A 116 16.88 1.78 -11.35
N SER A 117 17.96 1.09 -11.67
CA SER A 117 18.35 0.89 -13.07
C SER A 117 17.39 -0.08 -13.77
N GLU A 118 17.42 -0.14 -15.11
CA GLU A 118 16.53 -1.02 -15.90
C GLU A 118 16.61 -2.51 -15.53
N LYS A 119 17.66 -2.94 -14.82
CA LYS A 119 17.88 -4.32 -14.40
C LYS A 119 17.66 -4.55 -12.90
N GLU A 120 17.40 -3.49 -12.14
CA GLU A 120 17.19 -3.56 -10.70
C GLU A 120 15.70 -3.47 -10.36
N THR A 121 15.31 -4.25 -9.36
CA THR A 121 13.98 -4.29 -8.76
C THR A 121 14.06 -3.95 -7.28
N LEU A 122 12.93 -3.92 -6.57
CA LEU A 122 12.95 -3.83 -5.11
C LEU A 122 13.71 -5.00 -4.46
N PHE A 123 13.70 -6.18 -5.09
CA PHE A 123 14.43 -7.34 -4.58
C PHE A 123 15.96 -7.17 -4.65
N ASP A 124 16.45 -6.26 -5.49
CA ASP A 124 17.87 -5.98 -5.65
C ASP A 124 18.39 -4.94 -4.64
N ARG A 125 17.49 -4.29 -3.89
CA ARG A 125 17.84 -3.40 -2.78
C ARG A 125 18.18 -4.22 -1.54
N LYS A 126 19.26 -4.98 -1.63
CA LYS A 126 19.74 -5.84 -0.55
C LYS A 126 20.49 -5.01 0.49
N SER A 127 19.86 -4.73 1.62
CA SER A 127 20.56 -4.35 2.85
C SER A 127 20.75 -5.60 3.72
N LEU A 128 21.63 -6.54 3.31
CA LEU A 128 21.94 -7.78 4.05
C LEU A 128 20.75 -8.75 4.24
N PRO A 129 21.01 -10.05 4.48
CA PRO A 129 20.97 -11.13 3.48
C PRO A 129 19.62 -11.40 2.77
N ALA A 130 18.53 -10.70 3.11
CA ALA A 130 17.19 -10.95 2.58
C ALA A 130 16.71 -9.79 1.68
N ALA A 131 15.88 -10.11 0.69
CA ALA A 131 15.15 -9.12 -0.09
C ALA A 131 13.97 -8.57 0.76
N PRO A 132 13.47 -7.35 0.49
CA PRO A 132 12.28 -6.89 1.19
C PRO A 132 11.10 -7.81 0.87
N TYR A 133 10.24 -8.06 1.86
CA TYR A 133 8.99 -8.81 1.67
C TYR A 133 7.76 -7.89 1.71
N TYR A 134 7.93 -6.64 2.13
CA TYR A 134 6.86 -5.67 2.28
C TYR A 134 7.34 -4.25 1.99
N ALA A 135 6.48 -3.45 1.36
CA ALA A 135 6.78 -2.06 1.01
C ALA A 135 5.59 -1.12 1.28
N VAL A 136 5.88 0.03 1.88
CA VAL A 136 4.92 1.14 1.95
C VAL A 136 5.12 2.05 0.74
N VAL A 137 4.05 2.36 0.02
CA VAL A 137 4.08 3.14 -1.22
C VAL A 137 3.03 4.24 -1.20
N PHE A 138 3.47 5.47 -1.44
CA PHE A 138 2.60 6.63 -1.62
C PHE A 138 2.34 6.84 -3.10
N LEU A 139 1.07 6.94 -3.48
CA LEU A 139 0.59 6.98 -4.86
C LEU A 139 0.08 8.38 -5.21
N ARG A 140 0.31 8.81 -6.45
CA ARG A 140 -0.37 9.96 -7.06
C ARG A 140 -1.78 9.55 -7.49
N GLU A 141 -2.61 9.25 -6.50
CA GLU A 141 -4.00 8.86 -6.65
C GLU A 141 -4.87 9.73 -5.75
N ASP A 142 -5.90 10.35 -6.30
CA ASP A 142 -6.88 11.11 -5.52
C ASP A 142 -8.13 10.28 -5.21
N ARG A 143 -8.39 9.21 -5.98
CA ARG A 143 -9.55 8.34 -5.76
C ARG A 143 -9.37 7.49 -4.49
N PRO A 144 -10.47 7.06 -3.87
CA PRO A 144 -10.44 5.96 -2.92
C PRO A 144 -9.72 4.73 -3.48
N LEU A 145 -8.91 4.09 -2.64
CA LEU A 145 -8.20 2.85 -2.94
C LEU A 145 -9.16 1.66 -2.89
N THR A 146 -10.15 1.65 -3.78
CA THR A 146 -11.04 0.50 -4.04
C THR A 146 -10.25 -0.68 -4.62
N PRO A 147 -10.78 -1.91 -4.58
CA PRO A 147 -10.09 -3.08 -5.14
C PRO A 147 -9.64 -2.89 -6.60
N GLU A 148 -10.46 -2.25 -7.42
CA GLU A 148 -10.16 -1.96 -8.83
C GLU A 148 -9.00 -0.98 -8.98
N VAL A 149 -8.96 0.04 -8.11
CA VAL A 149 -7.86 1.02 -8.08
C VAL A 149 -6.56 0.35 -7.62
N LEU A 150 -6.61 -0.48 -6.59
CA LEU A 150 -5.45 -1.23 -6.09
C LEU A 150 -4.88 -2.16 -7.16
N ILE A 151 -5.72 -2.97 -7.81
CA ILE A 151 -5.31 -3.86 -8.91
C ILE A 151 -4.62 -3.04 -10.02
N SER A 152 -5.24 -1.93 -10.43
CA SER A 152 -4.65 -1.08 -11.48
C SER A 152 -3.27 -0.52 -11.09
N TRP A 153 -3.07 -0.16 -9.83
CA TRP A 153 -1.76 0.33 -9.36
C TRP A 153 -0.73 -0.79 -9.24
N VAL A 154 -1.11 -1.97 -8.74
CA VAL A 154 -0.23 -3.14 -8.68
C VAL A 154 0.29 -3.50 -10.06
N GLU A 155 -0.61 -3.65 -11.04
CA GLU A 155 -0.21 -4.02 -12.41
C GLU A 155 0.67 -2.95 -13.06
N ARG A 156 0.40 -1.67 -12.80
CA ARG A 156 1.18 -0.54 -13.31
C ARG A 156 2.58 -0.48 -12.71
N LEU A 157 2.71 -0.71 -11.40
CA LEU A 157 3.97 -0.58 -10.69
C LEU A 157 4.84 -1.84 -10.77
N ALA A 158 4.24 -3.02 -11.00
CA ALA A 158 4.97 -4.28 -10.97
C ALA A 158 6.18 -4.37 -11.92
N PRO A 159 6.15 -3.86 -13.16
CA PRO A 159 7.35 -3.86 -14.00
C PRO A 159 8.51 -3.09 -13.37
N ALA A 160 8.22 -1.94 -12.76
CA ALA A 160 9.23 -1.08 -12.15
C ALA A 160 9.70 -1.58 -10.77
N LEU A 161 8.79 -2.13 -9.97
CA LEU A 161 9.08 -2.52 -8.59
C LEU A 161 9.49 -3.99 -8.46
N LEU A 162 8.89 -4.88 -9.27
CA LEU A 162 9.02 -6.33 -9.15
C LEU A 162 9.71 -6.96 -10.37
N GLY A 163 10.06 -6.15 -11.37
CA GLY A 163 10.80 -6.57 -12.58
C GLY A 163 9.99 -7.45 -13.54
N LYS A 164 8.67 -7.50 -13.37
CA LYS A 164 7.79 -8.32 -14.21
C LYS A 164 6.42 -7.70 -14.36
N THR A 165 5.77 -8.00 -15.48
CA THR A 165 4.35 -7.71 -15.67
C THR A 165 3.52 -8.71 -14.88
N LEU A 166 2.56 -8.20 -14.11
CA LEU A 166 1.60 -9.01 -13.38
C LEU A 166 0.22 -8.89 -14.01
N SER A 167 -0.59 -9.94 -13.88
CA SER A 167 -2.03 -9.88 -14.05
C SER A 167 -2.64 -10.15 -12.69
N CYS A 168 -3.27 -9.15 -12.12
CA CYS A 168 -3.72 -9.16 -10.75
C CYS A 168 -5.25 -9.32 -10.69
N ARG A 169 -5.71 -10.15 -9.75
CA ARG A 169 -7.13 -10.33 -9.45
C ARG A 169 -7.34 -10.30 -7.95
N LEU A 170 -8.54 -9.97 -7.51
CA LEU A 170 -8.86 -10.08 -6.09
C LEU A 170 -8.96 -11.56 -5.69
N GLY A 171 -8.28 -11.96 -4.62
CA GLY A 171 -8.34 -13.33 -4.09
C GLY A 171 -9.67 -13.64 -3.41
N TRP A 172 -10.07 -12.75 -2.50
CA TRP A 172 -11.32 -12.82 -1.75
C TRP A 172 -11.94 -11.42 -1.55
N SER A 173 -13.27 -11.35 -1.60
CA SER A 173 -14.05 -10.18 -1.14
C SER A 173 -15.24 -10.65 -0.31
N PRO A 174 -15.54 -10.00 0.83
CA PRO A 174 -16.78 -10.22 1.55
C PRO A 174 -17.94 -9.58 0.79
N SER A 175 -19.15 -10.13 0.89
CA SER A 175 -20.35 -9.41 0.44
C SER A 175 -20.63 -8.21 1.37
N ARG A 176 -21.47 -7.28 0.89
CA ARG A 176 -21.90 -6.14 1.72
C ARG A 176 -22.62 -6.61 2.99
N GLU A 177 -23.44 -7.66 2.92
CA GLU A 177 -24.13 -8.21 4.10
C GLU A 177 -23.14 -8.81 5.11
N THR A 178 -22.14 -9.55 4.63
CA THR A 178 -21.10 -10.14 5.49
C THR A 178 -20.28 -9.05 6.17
N ALA A 179 -19.85 -8.04 5.41
CA ALA A 179 -19.08 -6.93 5.97
C ALA A 179 -19.94 -6.09 6.95
N LEU A 180 -21.23 -5.92 6.69
CA LEU A 180 -22.13 -5.22 7.62
C LEU A 180 -22.28 -5.99 8.94
N ARG A 181 -22.37 -7.32 8.88
CA ARG A 181 -22.42 -8.15 10.08
C ARG A 181 -21.14 -8.02 10.90
N SER A 182 -19.97 -8.15 10.26
CA SER A 182 -18.68 -7.92 10.89
C SER A 182 -18.59 -6.51 11.51
N TYR A 183 -19.04 -5.47 10.80
CA TYR A 183 -19.07 -4.10 11.34
C TYR A 183 -19.96 -3.96 12.59
N GLN A 184 -21.11 -4.63 12.61
CA GLN A 184 -22.01 -4.61 13.77
C GLN A 184 -21.45 -5.39 14.97
N GLU A 185 -20.73 -6.48 14.72
CA GLU A 185 -20.12 -7.34 15.75
C GLU A 185 -18.82 -6.76 16.30
N GLU A 186 -17.96 -6.21 15.44
CA GLU A 186 -16.58 -5.82 15.76
C GLU A 186 -16.35 -4.30 15.70
N GLY A 187 -17.09 -3.57 14.86
CA GLY A 187 -16.91 -2.13 14.60
C GLY A 187 -17.78 -1.20 15.45
N SER A 188 -18.66 -1.75 16.31
CA SER A 188 -19.46 -0.94 17.23
C SER A 188 -18.60 -0.52 18.44
N PRO A 189 -18.60 0.77 18.83
CA PRO A 189 -17.96 1.21 20.08
C PRO A 189 -18.64 0.63 21.34
N TRP A 190 -19.67 -0.20 21.18
CA TRP A 190 -20.39 -0.91 22.23
C TRP A 190 -20.17 -2.44 22.20
N SER A 191 -19.29 -2.92 21.34
CA SER A 191 -18.85 -4.32 21.38
C SER A 191 -17.79 -4.47 22.48
N THR A 192 -18.28 -4.82 23.67
CA THR A 192 -17.64 -4.99 25.00
C THR A 192 -17.22 -3.75 25.77
#